data_AF-A0A397FH55-F1
#
_entry.id   AF-A0A397FH55-F1
#
_cell.length_a   1.000
_cell.length_b   1.000
_cell.length_c   1.000
_cell.angle_alpha   90.00
_cell.angle_beta   90.00
_cell.angle_gamma   90.00
#
_symmetry.space_group_name_H-M   'P 1'
#
loop_
_entity.id
_entity.type
_entity.pdbx_description
1 polymer ?
#
loop_
_entity_poly.entity_id
_entity_poly.type
_entity_poly.pdbx_seq_one_letter_code
_entity_poly.pdbx_strand_id
1 'polypeptide(L)'
;MTCFCSFPTPHPKEAHEMFCIVHYAGMVKYHIDSFIDKNNNIISAQFEELMAASKSTILQALPVSPPTSSSSPPNSNNQRGGSVTQMFSVQMRGLASELEGTRCNFIRCIKPNADMEVGKFDRASVVDQLRCSGTVQACSVLRVGLPTRILYAEVVDTYLPVVGHALYEKFNCNERLFTQAICAALAFPTDAYRLGDTRLFFRTGKIDLLDKLLNVTKMEDQMPTMLVNYLVKRRWLSAVTKVMVFKMWERVFAEVRFRRSALTLQCWWRQVQARKERQSLATQARVASMLAKWTKKLQVMKSFEGKPDDKIDLLNKLLAKPVVAPSQKWLLTWLGPLQRAMYVQKLCRKACVAYLAKRGFIWLLQQVK
;
A
#
# COMPACT_ATOMS: atom_id res chain seq x y z
N MET A 1 -6.55 -6.03 -21.20
CA MET A 1 -7.72 -6.92 -21.35
C MET A 1 -7.19 -8.27 -21.77
N THR A 2 -7.02 -9.19 -20.83
CA THR A 2 -6.72 -10.59 -21.15
C THR A 2 -7.96 -11.18 -21.78
N CYS A 3 -7.90 -11.54 -23.06
CA CYS A 3 -8.97 -12.32 -23.71
C CYS A 3 -9.04 -13.66 -22.97
N PHE A 4 -10.04 -13.84 -22.11
CA PHE A 4 -10.39 -15.15 -21.59
C PHE A 4 -10.98 -15.94 -22.76
N CYS A 5 -10.15 -16.75 -23.43
CA CYS A 5 -10.63 -17.76 -24.35
C CYS A 5 -11.48 -18.74 -23.54
N SER A 6 -12.78 -18.71 -23.73
CA SER A 6 -13.71 -19.68 -23.13
C SER A 6 -13.90 -20.84 -24.11
N PHE A 7 -13.78 -22.06 -23.60
CA PHE A 7 -13.97 -23.31 -24.34
C PHE A 7 -15.26 -24.00 -23.87
N PRO A 8 -16.43 -23.56 -24.35
CA PRO A 8 -17.70 -24.19 -23.99
C PRO A 8 -17.77 -25.59 -24.59
N THR A 9 -18.34 -26.53 -23.84
CA THR A 9 -18.58 -27.89 -24.31
C THR A 9 -19.74 -27.89 -25.32
N PRO A 10 -19.56 -28.44 -26.53
CA PRO A 10 -20.64 -28.62 -27.49
C PRO A 10 -21.67 -29.65 -27.01
N HIS A 11 -22.77 -29.78 -27.74
CA HIS A 11 -23.82 -30.74 -27.42
C HIS A 11 -23.24 -32.17 -27.35
N PRO A 12 -23.65 -33.04 -26.40
CA PRO A 12 -23.01 -34.35 -26.17
C PRO A 12 -22.93 -35.24 -27.41
N LYS A 13 -23.89 -35.12 -28.33
CA LYS A 13 -23.90 -35.86 -29.59
C LYS A 13 -22.83 -35.40 -30.58
N GLU A 14 -22.43 -34.14 -30.57
CA GLU A 14 -21.48 -33.55 -31.54
C GLU A 14 -20.05 -33.44 -30.97
N ALA A 15 -19.89 -33.65 -29.66
CA ALA A 15 -18.63 -33.42 -28.94
C ALA A 15 -17.44 -34.26 -29.39
N HIS A 16 -17.69 -35.35 -30.14
CA HIS A 16 -16.64 -36.23 -30.66
C HIS A 16 -16.05 -35.73 -32.00
N GLU A 17 -16.76 -34.87 -32.73
CA GLU A 17 -16.36 -34.37 -34.05
C GLU A 17 -16.02 -32.88 -34.04
N MET A 18 -16.43 -32.15 -32.99
CA MET A 18 -16.28 -30.70 -32.95
C MET A 18 -15.93 -30.14 -31.57
N PHE A 19 -15.37 -28.94 -31.57
CA PHE A 19 -15.17 -28.12 -30.37
C PHE A 19 -15.61 -26.67 -30.61
N CYS A 20 -15.87 -25.93 -29.53
CA CYS A 20 -16.30 -24.53 -29.61
C CYS A 20 -15.28 -23.61 -28.95
N ILE A 21 -15.04 -22.45 -29.57
CA ILE A 21 -14.24 -21.37 -28.99
C ILE A 21 -15.07 -20.09 -29.00
N VAL A 22 -15.10 -19.38 -27.87
CA VAL A 22 -15.68 -18.03 -27.80
C VAL A 22 -14.61 -17.02 -28.19
N HIS A 23 -14.72 -16.49 -29.41
CA HIS A 23 -13.93 -15.36 -29.88
C HIS A 23 -14.56 -14.04 -29.45
N TYR A 24 -13.83 -12.94 -29.61
CA TYR A 24 -14.39 -11.61 -29.33
C TYR A 24 -15.65 -11.31 -30.17
N ALA A 25 -15.74 -11.89 -31.37
CA ALA A 25 -16.85 -11.74 -32.31
C ALA A 25 -18.04 -12.66 -32.01
N GLY A 26 -17.87 -13.67 -31.15
CA GLY A 26 -18.89 -14.67 -30.86
C GLY A 26 -18.33 -16.09 -30.75
N MET A 27 -19.21 -17.05 -30.49
CA MET A 27 -18.86 -18.47 -30.42
C MET A 27 -18.73 -19.06 -31.83
N VAL A 28 -17.62 -19.74 -32.08
CA VAL A 28 -17.34 -20.45 -33.34
C VAL A 28 -17.21 -21.94 -33.05
N LYS A 29 -17.88 -22.72 -33.88
CA LYS A 29 -17.88 -24.19 -33.91
C LYS A 29 -16.82 -24.67 -34.90
N TYR A 30 -15.88 -25.49 -34.45
CA TYR A 30 -14.79 -26.06 -35.25
C TYR A 30 -14.94 -27.56 -35.37
N HIS A 31 -15.04 -28.07 -36.60
CA HIS A 31 -15.00 -29.51 -36.90
C HIS A 31 -13.56 -29.99 -36.97
N ILE A 32 -13.26 -31.17 -36.43
CA ILE A 32 -11.89 -31.70 -36.27
C ILE A 32 -11.41 -32.46 -37.53
N ASP A 33 -12.29 -32.64 -38.52
CA ASP A 33 -12.01 -33.45 -39.72
C ASP A 33 -10.76 -33.02 -40.50
N SER A 34 -9.85 -33.99 -40.66
CA SER A 34 -8.55 -33.84 -41.32
C SER A 34 -7.69 -32.69 -40.78
N PHE A 35 -7.86 -32.30 -39.51
CA PHE A 35 -7.02 -31.25 -38.90
C PHE A 35 -5.54 -31.61 -38.91
N ILE A 36 -5.21 -32.88 -38.64
CA ILE A 36 -3.83 -33.37 -38.63
C ILE A 36 -3.26 -33.33 -40.05
N ASP A 37 -3.99 -33.83 -41.05
CA ASP A 37 -3.54 -33.86 -42.44
C ASP A 37 -3.33 -32.45 -43.00
N LYS A 38 -4.27 -31.53 -42.72
CA LYS A 38 -4.16 -30.11 -43.14
C LYS A 38 -3.01 -29.37 -42.44
N ASN A 39 -2.66 -29.77 -41.22
CA ASN A 39 -1.56 -29.16 -40.47
C ASN A 39 -0.20 -29.78 -40.81
N ASN A 40 -0.20 -30.96 -41.45
CA ASN A 40 1.01 -31.64 -41.86
C ASN A 40 1.63 -30.92 -43.05
N ASN A 41 2.87 -30.46 -42.87
CA ASN A 41 3.62 -29.70 -43.89
C ASN A 41 4.84 -30.47 -44.39
N ILE A 42 4.76 -31.80 -44.39
CA ILE A 42 5.83 -32.67 -44.86
C ILE A 42 5.69 -32.82 -46.38
N ILE A 43 6.72 -32.38 -47.11
CA ILE A 43 6.88 -32.60 -48.54
C ILE A 43 7.77 -33.84 -48.74
N SER A 44 7.47 -34.65 -49.76
CA SER A 44 8.31 -35.80 -50.10
C SER A 44 9.68 -35.34 -50.59
N ALA A 45 10.76 -35.92 -50.05
CA ALA A 45 12.12 -35.63 -50.48
C ALA A 45 12.36 -35.91 -51.99
N GLN A 46 11.65 -36.89 -52.56
CA GLN A 46 11.70 -37.19 -53.99
C GLN A 46 11.14 -36.05 -54.85
N PHE A 47 10.15 -35.32 -54.32
CA PHE A 47 9.59 -34.16 -55.00
C PHE A 47 10.56 -32.99 -54.98
N GLU A 48 11.28 -32.78 -53.87
CA GLU A 48 12.35 -31.78 -53.79
C GLU A 48 13.47 -32.07 -54.79
N GLU A 49 13.90 -33.33 -54.89
CA GLU A 49 14.92 -33.77 -55.85
C GLU A 49 14.46 -33.60 -57.31
N LEU A 50 13.21 -33.96 -57.61
CA LEU A 50 12.63 -33.78 -58.95
C LEU A 50 12.59 -32.29 -59.37
N MET A 51 12.22 -31.40 -58.44
CA MET A 51 12.18 -29.96 -58.69
C MET A 51 13.59 -29.41 -58.95
N ALA A 52 14.59 -29.88 -58.20
CA ALA A 52 15.99 -29.52 -58.41
C ALA A 52 16.55 -30.05 -59.74
N ALA A 53 16.13 -31.25 -60.17
CA ALA A 53 16.55 -31.87 -61.43
C ALA A 53 15.84 -31.30 -62.67
N SER A 54 14.83 -30.43 -62.48
CA SER A 54 14.08 -29.81 -63.58
C SER A 54 14.98 -28.95 -64.47
N LYS A 55 14.75 -28.95 -65.79
CA LYS A 55 15.50 -28.10 -66.74
C LYS A 55 15.04 -26.64 -66.75
N SER A 56 13.92 -26.33 -66.08
CA SER A 56 13.41 -24.97 -65.98
C SER A 56 14.14 -24.21 -64.87
N THR A 57 14.80 -23.12 -65.24
CA THR A 57 15.50 -22.23 -64.30
C THR A 57 14.56 -21.66 -63.22
N ILE A 58 13.28 -21.46 -63.55
CA ILE A 58 12.27 -20.97 -62.59
C ILE A 58 11.99 -22.04 -61.52
N LEU A 59 11.88 -23.31 -61.91
CA LEU A 59 11.59 -24.41 -60.99
C LEU A 59 12.77 -24.71 -60.06
N GLN A 60 14.00 -24.55 -60.57
CA GLN A 60 15.21 -24.66 -59.76
C GLN A 60 15.38 -23.49 -58.77
N ALA A 61 14.90 -22.30 -59.12
CA ALA A 61 15.02 -21.10 -58.29
C ALA A 61 13.95 -21.00 -57.18
N LEU A 62 12.89 -21.81 -57.25
CA LEU A 62 11.83 -21.84 -56.24
C LEU A 62 12.30 -22.64 -55.01
N PRO A 63 12.33 -22.04 -53.80
CA PRO A 63 12.63 -22.78 -52.59
C PRO A 63 11.50 -23.77 -52.31
N VAL A 64 11.79 -25.08 -52.40
CA VAL A 64 10.79 -26.15 -52.21
C VAL A 64 10.50 -26.40 -50.73
N SER A 65 11.48 -26.15 -49.85
CA SER A 65 11.32 -26.30 -48.41
C SER A 65 11.05 -24.94 -47.74
N PRO A 66 10.11 -24.86 -46.77
CA PRO A 66 9.88 -23.64 -46.02
C PRO A 66 11.15 -23.25 -45.25
N PRO A 67 11.48 -21.95 -45.12
CA PRO A 67 12.62 -21.49 -44.35
C PRO A 67 12.36 -21.78 -42.87
N THR A 68 12.76 -22.96 -42.40
CA THR A 68 12.66 -23.30 -40.99
C THR A 68 13.77 -22.58 -40.26
N SER A 69 13.38 -21.61 -39.42
CA SER A 69 14.25 -20.93 -38.46
C SER A 69 14.61 -21.87 -37.29
N SER A 70 15.14 -23.06 -37.59
CA SER A 70 15.61 -24.00 -36.57
C SER A 70 16.93 -24.62 -37.03
N SER A 71 18.01 -24.00 -36.56
CA SER A 71 19.34 -24.59 -36.41
C SER A 71 19.31 -25.72 -35.36
N SER A 72 18.52 -26.77 -35.59
CA SER A 72 18.51 -27.96 -34.73
C SER A 72 19.56 -28.97 -35.22
N PRO A 73 20.31 -29.62 -34.30
CA PRO A 73 21.39 -30.56 -34.65
C PRO A 73 20.88 -31.73 -35.50
N PRO A 74 21.76 -32.37 -36.29
CA PRO A 74 21.40 -33.38 -37.28
C PRO A 74 20.90 -34.73 -36.73
N ASN A 75 20.59 -34.83 -35.43
CA ASN A 75 20.39 -36.11 -34.75
C ASN A 75 19.00 -36.32 -34.11
N SER A 76 17.98 -35.54 -34.50
CA SER A 76 16.60 -35.89 -34.20
C SER A 76 15.89 -36.28 -35.50
N ASN A 77 15.23 -37.45 -35.50
CA ASN A 77 14.24 -37.91 -36.49
C ASN A 77 13.01 -36.96 -36.62
N ASN A 78 13.14 -35.69 -36.24
CA ASN A 78 12.10 -34.69 -36.41
C ASN A 78 12.01 -34.31 -37.89
N GLN A 79 10.88 -34.71 -38.46
CA GLN A 79 10.36 -34.41 -39.79
C GLN A 79 10.76 -32.98 -40.24
N ARG A 80 11.58 -32.92 -41.29
CA ARG A 80 11.92 -31.67 -41.98
C ARG A 80 10.63 -31.16 -42.65
N GLY A 81 10.05 -30.07 -42.13
CA GLY A 81 8.83 -29.48 -42.68
C GLY A 81 8.03 -28.62 -41.69
N GLY A 82 8.18 -28.89 -40.38
CA GLY A 82 7.38 -28.23 -39.35
C GLY A 82 5.88 -28.48 -39.51
N SER A 83 5.04 -27.72 -38.81
CA SER A 83 3.59 -27.71 -39.03
C SER A 83 3.13 -26.41 -39.68
N VAL A 84 2.05 -26.46 -40.48
CA VAL A 84 1.47 -25.27 -41.11
C VAL A 84 1.10 -24.21 -40.04
N THR A 85 0.55 -24.67 -38.91
CA THR A 85 0.18 -23.79 -37.79
C THR A 85 1.39 -23.10 -37.16
N GLN A 86 2.52 -23.78 -37.03
CA GLN A 86 3.75 -23.18 -36.50
C GLN A 86 4.30 -22.10 -37.43
N MET A 87 4.34 -22.37 -38.75
CA MET A 87 4.78 -21.39 -39.74
C MET A 87 3.89 -20.14 -39.72
N PHE A 88 2.57 -20.34 -39.72
CA PHE A 88 1.60 -19.25 -39.61
C PHE A 88 1.79 -18.44 -38.32
N SER A 89 2.00 -19.12 -37.19
CA SER A 89 2.20 -18.45 -35.88
C SER A 89 3.46 -17.59 -35.85
N VAL A 90 4.56 -18.05 -36.47
CA VAL A 90 5.82 -17.28 -36.56
C VAL A 90 5.62 -16.05 -37.46
N GLN A 91 4.99 -16.22 -38.62
CA GLN A 91 4.70 -15.10 -39.54
C GLN A 91 3.77 -14.06 -38.91
N MET A 92 2.72 -14.50 -38.20
CA MET A 92 1.81 -13.59 -37.48
C MET A 92 2.51 -12.83 -36.35
N ARG A 93 3.44 -13.47 -35.63
CA ARG A 93 4.23 -12.78 -34.59
C ARG A 93 5.18 -11.74 -35.19
N GLY A 94 5.81 -12.06 -36.32
CA GLY A 94 6.66 -11.12 -37.06
C GLY A 94 5.86 -9.89 -37.51
N LEU A 95 4.71 -10.12 -38.14
CA LEU A 95 3.81 -9.04 -38.57
C LEU A 95 3.32 -8.18 -37.39
N ALA A 96 2.92 -8.80 -36.28
CA ALA A 96 2.49 -8.07 -35.09
C ALA A 96 3.59 -7.16 -34.54
N SER A 97 4.83 -7.66 -34.47
CA SER A 97 5.99 -6.88 -34.02
C SER A 97 6.29 -5.70 -34.93
N GLU A 98 6.14 -5.84 -36.25
CA GLU A 98 6.34 -4.76 -37.21
C GLU A 98 5.25 -3.69 -37.06
N LEU A 99 3.99 -4.10 -36.92
CA LEU A 99 2.86 -3.20 -36.72
C LEU A 99 2.97 -2.42 -35.40
N GLU A 100 3.43 -3.04 -34.31
CA GLU A 100 3.64 -2.39 -33.01
C GLU A 100 4.69 -1.26 -33.07
N GLY A 101 5.67 -1.34 -33.98
CA GLY A 101 6.67 -0.31 -34.20
C GLY A 101 6.18 0.91 -35.00
N THR A 102 4.95 0.88 -35.51
CA THR A 102 4.41 1.92 -36.41
C THR A 102 3.18 2.63 -35.85
N ARG A 103 2.81 3.76 -36.47
CA ARG A 103 1.53 4.43 -36.20
C ARG A 103 0.42 3.77 -37.03
N CYS A 104 -0.39 2.94 -36.40
CA CYS A 104 -1.49 2.24 -37.05
C CYS A 104 -2.71 3.14 -37.30
N ASN A 105 -3.25 3.10 -38.52
CA ASN A 105 -4.56 3.66 -38.87
C ASN A 105 -5.50 2.50 -39.23
N PHE A 106 -6.72 2.50 -38.69
CA PHE A 106 -7.68 1.40 -38.87
C PHE A 106 -8.79 1.80 -39.85
N ILE A 107 -8.91 1.07 -40.96
CA ILE A 107 -10.00 1.18 -41.93
C ILE A 107 -10.87 -0.08 -41.81
N ARG A 108 -12.18 0.09 -41.63
CA ARG A 108 -13.14 -1.02 -41.54
C ARG A 108 -14.10 -1.00 -42.71
N CYS A 109 -14.06 -2.04 -43.53
CA CYS A 109 -14.96 -2.22 -44.65
C CYS A 109 -16.23 -2.95 -44.20
N ILE A 110 -17.40 -2.51 -44.68
CA ILE A 110 -18.71 -3.09 -44.34
C ILE A 110 -19.42 -3.49 -45.62
N LYS A 111 -19.91 -4.74 -45.68
CA LYS A 111 -20.72 -5.23 -46.80
C LYS A 111 -22.19 -4.85 -46.56
N PRO A 112 -22.85 -4.05 -47.43
CA PRO A 112 -24.19 -3.52 -47.17
C PRO A 112 -25.30 -4.57 -47.33
N ASN A 113 -25.12 -5.56 -48.22
CA ASN A 113 -26.08 -6.65 -48.44
C ASN A 113 -25.36 -7.88 -49.00
N ALA A 114 -25.93 -9.07 -48.83
CA ALA A 114 -25.36 -10.32 -49.33
C ALA A 114 -25.49 -10.46 -50.86
N ASP A 115 -26.62 -9.98 -51.41
CA ASP A 115 -27.08 -10.13 -52.79
C ASP A 115 -26.31 -9.29 -53.82
N MET A 116 -25.37 -8.44 -53.36
CA MET A 116 -24.59 -7.52 -54.18
C MET A 116 -25.43 -6.48 -54.95
N GLU A 117 -26.62 -6.14 -54.44
CA GLU A 117 -27.53 -5.16 -55.05
C GLU A 117 -27.16 -3.73 -54.65
N VAL A 118 -27.19 -2.80 -55.62
CA VAL A 118 -26.93 -1.38 -55.35
C VAL A 118 -28.12 -0.75 -54.61
N GLY A 119 -27.85 0.09 -53.62
CA GLY A 119 -28.88 0.82 -52.86
C GLY A 119 -29.62 0.00 -51.80
N LYS A 120 -29.40 -1.32 -51.74
CA LYS A 120 -29.96 -2.19 -50.71
C LYS A 120 -29.06 -2.23 -49.48
N PHE A 121 -29.65 -1.97 -48.31
CA PHE A 121 -28.95 -1.99 -47.03
C PHE A 121 -29.64 -2.95 -46.06
N ASP A 122 -29.03 -4.11 -45.85
CA ASP A 122 -29.47 -5.07 -44.84
C ASP A 122 -28.94 -4.67 -43.46
N ARG A 123 -29.82 -4.08 -42.67
CA ARG A 123 -29.51 -3.58 -41.32
C ARG A 123 -29.04 -4.71 -40.39
N ALA A 124 -29.62 -5.91 -40.49
CA ALA A 124 -29.30 -7.00 -39.58
C ALA A 124 -27.87 -7.49 -39.84
N SER A 125 -27.54 -7.78 -41.11
CA SER A 125 -26.20 -8.20 -41.50
C SER A 125 -25.13 -7.14 -41.16
N VAL A 126 -25.42 -5.85 -41.40
CA VAL A 126 -24.46 -4.78 -41.07
C VAL A 126 -24.24 -4.66 -39.56
N VAL A 127 -25.28 -4.77 -38.73
CA VAL A 127 -25.13 -4.73 -37.27
C VAL A 127 -24.26 -5.88 -36.77
N ASP A 128 -24.45 -7.09 -37.31
CA ASP A 128 -23.63 -8.24 -36.92
C ASP A 128 -22.17 -8.08 -37.37
N GLN A 129 -21.92 -7.53 -38.56
CA GLN A 129 -20.56 -7.15 -38.97
C GLN A 129 -19.92 -6.10 -38.03
N LEU A 130 -20.69 -5.12 -37.55
CA LEU A 130 -20.18 -4.10 -36.61
C LEU A 130 -19.82 -4.69 -35.25
N ARG A 131 -20.58 -5.70 -34.78
CA ARG A 131 -20.28 -6.47 -33.56
C ARG A 131 -19.05 -7.34 -33.75
N CYS A 132 -19.02 -8.11 -34.85
CA CYS A 132 -17.93 -9.02 -35.19
C CYS A 132 -16.63 -8.29 -35.50
N SER A 133 -16.65 -7.05 -35.99
CA SER A 133 -15.46 -6.21 -36.24
C SER A 133 -14.97 -5.42 -35.03
N GLY A 134 -15.69 -5.51 -33.89
CA GLY A 134 -15.31 -4.83 -32.66
C GLY A 134 -15.54 -3.33 -32.71
N THR A 135 -16.25 -2.84 -33.73
CA THR A 135 -16.49 -1.42 -33.95
C THR A 135 -17.32 -0.84 -32.82
N VAL A 136 -18.36 -1.54 -32.39
CA VAL A 136 -19.23 -1.10 -31.29
C VAL A 136 -18.46 -0.97 -29.98
N GLN A 137 -17.62 -1.95 -29.67
CA GLN A 137 -16.78 -1.98 -28.47
C GLN A 137 -15.71 -0.88 -28.53
N ALA A 138 -15.07 -0.69 -29.70
CA ALA A 138 -14.12 0.39 -29.93
C ALA A 138 -14.79 1.76 -29.73
N CYS A 139 -15.97 1.99 -30.30
CA CYS A 139 -16.75 3.21 -30.08
C CYS A 139 -17.14 3.40 -28.61
N SER A 140 -17.48 2.32 -27.89
CA SER A 140 -17.78 2.39 -26.46
C SER A 140 -16.55 2.81 -25.63
N VAL A 141 -15.39 2.22 -25.91
CA VAL A 141 -14.11 2.60 -25.28
C VAL A 141 -13.75 4.05 -25.61
N LEU A 142 -13.93 4.48 -26.87
CA LEU A 142 -13.70 5.87 -27.28
C LEU A 142 -14.69 6.84 -26.63
N ARG A 143 -15.92 6.43 -26.34
CA ARG A 143 -16.93 7.25 -25.66
C ARG A 143 -16.65 7.44 -24.17
N VAL A 144 -16.17 6.40 -23.50
CA VAL A 144 -15.77 6.46 -22.08
C VAL A 144 -14.39 7.12 -21.93
N GLY A 145 -13.54 6.98 -22.94
CA GLY A 145 -12.24 7.61 -23.02
C GLY A 145 -12.30 9.12 -23.27
N LEU A 146 -11.15 9.75 -23.12
CA LEU A 146 -10.89 11.11 -23.58
C LEU A 146 -10.06 11.00 -24.88
N PRO A 147 -10.71 10.87 -26.06
CA PRO A 147 -10.02 10.48 -27.29
C PRO A 147 -9.08 11.56 -27.80
N THR A 148 -9.47 12.83 -27.65
CA THR A 148 -8.65 13.97 -28.06
C THR A 148 -7.65 14.31 -26.96
N ARG A 149 -6.37 14.25 -27.32
CA ARG A 149 -5.24 14.52 -26.43
C ARG A 149 -4.37 15.56 -27.10
N ILE A 150 -4.11 16.66 -26.40
CA ILE A 150 -3.24 17.74 -26.88
C ILE A 150 -2.11 17.89 -25.89
N LEU A 151 -0.89 18.05 -26.38
CA LEU A 151 0.25 18.37 -25.52
C LEU A 151 0.13 19.81 -25.02
N TYR A 152 0.53 20.07 -23.78
CA TYR A 152 0.52 21.46 -23.29
C TYR A 152 1.47 22.36 -24.09
N ALA A 153 2.61 21.82 -24.54
CA ALA A 153 3.53 22.50 -25.46
C ALA A 153 2.84 22.98 -26.74
N GLU A 154 2.01 22.17 -27.39
CA GLU A 154 1.27 22.57 -28.60
C GLU A 154 0.33 23.76 -28.34
N VAL A 155 -0.30 23.78 -27.16
CA VAL A 155 -1.14 24.92 -26.75
C VAL A 155 -0.29 26.16 -26.50
N VAL A 156 0.86 26.01 -25.82
CA VAL A 156 1.78 27.13 -25.60
C VAL A 156 2.25 27.70 -26.93
N ASP A 157 2.72 26.86 -27.85
CA ASP A 157 3.22 27.29 -29.17
C ASP A 157 2.15 28.01 -30.00
N THR A 158 0.89 27.60 -29.87
CA THR A 158 -0.24 28.25 -30.56
C THR A 158 -0.55 29.65 -30.01
N TYR A 159 -0.46 29.83 -28.68
CA TYR A 159 -0.86 31.09 -28.01
C TYR A 159 0.30 32.03 -27.71
N LEU A 160 1.54 31.56 -27.71
CA LEU A 160 2.73 32.36 -27.43
C LEU A 160 2.89 33.56 -28.39
N PRO A 161 2.65 33.43 -29.72
CA PRO A 161 2.73 34.55 -30.65
C PRO A 161 1.68 35.64 -30.38
N VAL A 162 0.50 35.26 -29.90
CA VAL A 162 -0.64 36.16 -29.68
C VAL A 162 -0.53 36.89 -28.34
N VAL A 163 -0.13 36.15 -27.30
CA VAL A 163 -0.15 36.63 -25.91
C VAL A 163 1.20 37.23 -25.50
N GLY A 164 2.28 36.84 -26.18
CA GLY A 164 3.64 37.30 -25.93
C GLY A 164 4.35 36.55 -24.80
N HIS A 165 5.68 36.42 -24.91
CA HIS A 165 6.52 35.70 -23.95
C HIS A 165 6.48 36.29 -22.53
N ALA A 166 6.37 37.63 -22.42
CA ALA A 166 6.34 38.32 -21.14
C ALA A 166 5.14 37.91 -20.26
N LEU A 167 4.00 37.54 -20.86
CA LEU A 167 2.87 37.05 -20.07
C LEU A 167 3.09 35.60 -19.64
N TYR A 168 3.65 34.77 -20.52
CA TYR A 168 3.97 33.37 -20.21
C TYR A 168 4.94 33.24 -19.02
N GLU A 169 5.92 34.14 -18.92
CA GLU A 169 6.82 34.21 -17.75
C GLU A 169 6.06 34.44 -16.42
N LYS A 170 4.94 35.19 -16.43
CA LYS A 170 4.11 35.39 -15.22
C LYS A 170 3.45 34.11 -14.71
N PHE A 171 3.36 33.09 -15.56
CA PHE A 171 2.93 31.73 -15.23
C PHE A 171 4.09 30.83 -14.75
N ASN A 172 5.28 31.38 -14.53
CA ASN A 172 6.51 30.66 -14.19
C ASN A 172 6.86 29.57 -15.22
N CYS A 173 6.57 29.83 -16.50
CA CYS A 173 6.78 28.86 -17.60
C CYS A 173 6.07 27.52 -17.37
N ASN A 174 4.96 27.51 -16.63
CA ASN A 174 4.19 26.30 -16.36
C ASN A 174 3.10 26.11 -17.41
N GLU A 175 3.37 25.22 -18.37
CA GLU A 175 2.50 24.92 -19.51
C GLU A 175 1.08 24.49 -19.09
N ARG A 176 0.97 23.68 -18.02
CA ARG A 176 -0.31 23.21 -17.50
C ARG A 176 -1.13 24.35 -16.92
N LEU A 177 -0.49 25.24 -16.16
CA LEU A 177 -1.14 26.38 -15.51
C LEU A 177 -1.60 27.40 -16.54
N PHE A 178 -0.77 27.63 -17.57
CA PHE A 178 -1.09 28.46 -18.72
C PHE A 178 -2.27 27.90 -19.51
N THR A 179 -2.24 26.61 -19.86
CA THR A 179 -3.35 25.94 -20.56
C THR A 179 -4.64 25.99 -19.74
N GLN A 180 -4.56 25.81 -18.42
CA GLN A 180 -5.73 25.93 -17.53
C GLN A 180 -6.33 27.34 -17.57
N ALA A 181 -5.50 28.37 -17.61
CA ALA A 181 -5.95 29.75 -17.70
C ALA A 181 -6.62 30.05 -19.05
N ILE A 182 -6.08 29.51 -20.14
CA ILE A 182 -6.68 29.60 -21.49
C ILE A 182 -8.07 28.93 -21.49
N CYS A 183 -8.18 27.70 -20.97
CA CYS A 183 -9.48 27.03 -20.89
C CYS A 183 -10.51 27.82 -20.06
N ALA A 184 -10.07 28.50 -19.01
CA ALA A 184 -10.92 29.36 -18.19
C ALA A 184 -11.32 30.65 -18.93
N ALA A 185 -10.40 31.27 -19.68
CA ALA A 185 -10.67 32.46 -20.49
C ALA A 185 -11.66 32.15 -21.63
N LEU A 186 -11.55 30.98 -22.26
CA LEU A 186 -12.47 30.50 -23.29
C LEU A 186 -13.80 29.97 -22.72
N ALA A 187 -14.01 30.05 -21.40
CA ALA A 187 -15.21 29.59 -20.70
C ALA A 187 -15.58 28.13 -21.00
N PHE A 188 -14.57 27.24 -21.06
CA PHE A 188 -14.84 25.83 -21.28
C PHE A 188 -15.55 25.20 -20.07
N PRO A 189 -16.63 24.43 -20.29
CA PRO A 189 -17.30 23.75 -19.20
C PRO A 189 -16.35 22.73 -18.55
N THR A 190 -16.31 22.71 -17.22
CA THR A 190 -15.42 21.86 -16.40
C THR A 190 -15.58 20.37 -16.68
N ASP A 191 -16.72 19.98 -17.23
CA ASP A 191 -17.07 18.58 -17.49
C ASP A 191 -16.56 18.10 -18.84
N ALA A 192 -16.22 19.03 -19.75
CA ALA A 192 -15.80 18.71 -21.10
C ALA A 192 -14.32 18.37 -21.23
N TYR A 193 -13.48 18.82 -20.30
CA TYR A 193 -12.04 18.61 -20.35
C TYR A 193 -11.47 18.13 -19.00
N ARG A 194 -10.32 17.47 -19.06
CA ARG A 194 -9.51 17.09 -17.90
C ARG A 194 -8.05 17.44 -18.17
N LEU A 195 -7.40 17.98 -17.15
CA LEU A 195 -5.98 18.33 -17.18
C LEU A 195 -5.17 17.15 -16.62
N GLY A 196 -4.39 16.48 -17.46
CA GLY A 196 -3.39 15.51 -17.01
C GLY A 196 -2.08 16.19 -16.63
N ASP A 197 -1.01 15.40 -16.52
CA ASP A 197 0.31 15.94 -16.14
C ASP A 197 1.03 16.61 -17.31
N THR A 198 0.94 16.02 -18.51
CA THR A 198 1.61 16.53 -19.73
C THR A 198 0.63 16.88 -20.85
N ARG A 199 -0.64 16.50 -20.73
CA ARG A 199 -1.63 16.60 -21.80
C ARG A 199 -2.99 17.09 -21.31
N LEU A 200 -3.66 17.85 -22.18
CA LEU A 200 -5.07 18.22 -22.07
C LEU A 200 -5.93 17.14 -22.74
N PHE A 201 -6.98 16.71 -22.06
CA PHE A 201 -7.86 15.65 -22.50
C PHE A 201 -9.28 16.18 -22.68
N PHE A 202 -9.89 15.97 -23.85
CA PHE A 202 -11.30 16.33 -24.09
C PHE A 202 -12.19 15.10 -24.15
N ARG A 203 -13.44 15.27 -23.69
CA ARG A 203 -14.50 14.27 -23.89
C ARG A 203 -14.91 14.20 -25.36
N THR A 204 -15.41 13.04 -25.75
CA THR A 204 -15.91 12.73 -27.09
C THR A 204 -17.01 13.71 -27.51
N GLY A 205 -16.97 14.16 -28.77
CA GLY A 205 -17.97 15.08 -29.33
C GLY A 205 -17.77 16.55 -28.94
N LYS A 206 -16.57 16.93 -28.46
CA LYS A 206 -16.20 18.33 -28.14
C LYS A 206 -15.12 18.88 -29.08
N ILE A 207 -15.15 18.47 -30.35
CA ILE A 207 -14.22 18.97 -31.38
C ILE A 207 -14.41 20.47 -31.57
N ASP A 208 -15.63 20.99 -31.42
CA ASP A 208 -15.89 22.43 -31.48
C ASP A 208 -15.11 23.23 -30.42
N LEU A 209 -14.82 22.62 -29.25
CA LEU A 209 -13.99 23.26 -28.23
C LEU A 209 -12.50 23.21 -28.60
N LEU A 210 -12.06 22.12 -29.24
CA LEU A 210 -10.72 22.01 -29.80
C LEU A 210 -10.52 23.06 -30.90
N ASP A 211 -11.47 23.21 -31.80
CA ASP A 211 -11.42 24.18 -32.89
C ASP A 211 -11.40 25.61 -32.34
N LYS A 212 -12.18 25.91 -31.30
CA LYS A 212 -12.07 27.18 -30.56
C LYS A 212 -10.72 27.38 -29.88
N LEU A 213 -10.08 26.30 -29.43
CA LEU A 213 -8.76 26.38 -28.80
C LEU A 213 -7.65 26.59 -29.83
N LEU A 214 -7.78 26.05 -31.05
CA LEU A 214 -6.77 26.19 -32.10
C LEU A 214 -6.97 27.45 -32.95
N ASN A 215 -8.21 27.91 -33.15
CA ASN A 215 -8.53 29.10 -33.93
C ASN A 215 -8.50 30.38 -33.07
N VAL A 216 -7.28 30.90 -32.86
CA VAL A 216 -7.01 32.05 -31.97
C VAL A 216 -7.51 33.40 -32.54
N THR A 217 -7.78 33.47 -33.84
CA THR A 217 -8.01 34.68 -34.65
C THR A 217 -9.20 35.56 -34.27
N LYS A 218 -10.08 35.14 -33.34
CA LYS A 218 -11.28 35.91 -32.97
C LYS A 218 -11.19 36.66 -31.64
N MET A 219 -10.16 36.41 -30.82
CA MET A 219 -10.13 36.86 -29.40
C MET A 219 -8.81 37.53 -28.98
N GLU A 220 -8.00 37.99 -29.92
CA GLU A 220 -6.63 38.45 -29.66
C GLU A 220 -6.56 39.62 -28.65
N ASP A 221 -7.48 40.58 -28.70
CA ASP A 221 -7.40 41.81 -27.90
C ASP A 221 -7.72 41.63 -26.40
N GLN A 222 -8.60 40.67 -26.05
CA GLN A 222 -9.08 40.54 -24.65
C GLN A 222 -8.40 39.41 -23.88
N MET A 223 -7.75 38.47 -24.58
CA MET A 223 -7.14 37.29 -23.98
C MET A 223 -6.06 37.60 -22.93
N PRO A 224 -5.10 38.52 -23.15
CA PRO A 224 -4.07 38.84 -22.16
C PRO A 224 -4.68 39.34 -20.84
N THR A 225 -5.70 40.19 -20.92
CA THR A 225 -6.40 40.75 -19.76
C THR A 225 -7.13 39.66 -18.96
N MET A 226 -7.80 38.74 -19.64
CA MET A 226 -8.48 37.61 -19.00
C MET A 226 -7.48 36.67 -18.29
N LEU A 227 -6.32 36.42 -18.89
CA LEU A 227 -5.26 35.58 -18.32
C LEU A 227 -4.64 36.22 -17.07
N VAL A 228 -4.39 37.53 -17.09
CA VAL A 228 -3.92 38.28 -15.90
C VAL A 228 -4.98 38.24 -14.80
N ASN A 229 -6.25 38.49 -15.12
CA ASN A 229 -7.35 38.44 -14.16
C ASN A 229 -7.50 37.04 -13.53
N TYR A 230 -7.31 35.98 -14.32
CA TYR A 230 -7.27 34.61 -13.81
C TYR A 230 -6.15 34.41 -12.78
N LEU A 231 -4.93 34.89 -13.07
CA LEU A 231 -3.81 34.83 -12.13
C LEU A 231 -4.09 35.61 -10.85
N VAL A 232 -4.62 36.84 -10.96
CA VAL A 232 -4.97 37.68 -9.80
C VAL A 232 -6.03 36.99 -8.95
N LYS A 233 -7.12 36.50 -9.55
CA LYS A 233 -8.19 35.77 -8.86
C LYS A 233 -7.64 34.53 -8.15
N ARG A 234 -6.80 33.75 -8.82
CA ARG A 234 -6.18 32.55 -8.23
C ARG A 234 -5.26 32.89 -7.05
N ARG A 235 -4.42 33.92 -7.18
CA ARG A 235 -3.53 34.39 -6.09
C ARG A 235 -4.34 34.91 -4.90
N TRP A 236 -5.40 35.67 -5.17
CA TRP A 236 -6.31 36.17 -4.14
C TRP A 236 -7.01 35.01 -3.40
N LEU A 237 -7.58 34.04 -4.12
CA LEU A 237 -8.19 32.85 -3.50
C LEU A 237 -7.18 32.07 -2.65
N SER A 238 -5.94 31.92 -3.12
CA SER A 238 -4.87 31.29 -2.33
C SER A 238 -4.51 32.09 -1.07
N ALA A 239 -4.44 33.41 -1.15
CA ALA A 239 -4.17 34.27 0.01
C ALA A 239 -5.31 34.21 1.03
N VAL A 240 -6.57 34.32 0.58
CA VAL A 240 -7.75 34.25 1.44
C VAL A 240 -7.85 32.89 2.13
N THR A 241 -7.68 31.79 1.39
CA THR A 241 -7.68 30.44 1.98
C THR A 241 -6.56 30.25 3.00
N LYS A 242 -5.34 30.76 2.74
CA LYS A 242 -4.25 30.74 3.73
C LYS A 242 -4.63 31.51 5.00
N VAL A 243 -5.20 32.71 4.89
CA VAL A 243 -5.62 33.51 6.04
C VAL A 243 -6.74 32.81 6.82
N MET A 244 -7.75 32.26 6.13
CA MET A 244 -8.84 31.51 6.76
C MET A 244 -8.33 30.28 7.51
N VAL A 245 -7.46 29.48 6.87
CA VAL A 245 -6.86 28.29 7.49
C VAL A 245 -5.99 28.69 8.68
N PHE A 246 -5.18 29.74 8.56
CA PHE A 246 -4.35 30.24 9.66
C PHE A 246 -5.21 30.67 10.86
N LYS A 247 -6.28 31.44 10.63
CA LYS A 247 -7.21 31.87 11.68
C LYS A 247 -7.93 30.69 12.34
N MET A 248 -8.31 29.67 11.56
CA MET A 248 -8.87 28.44 12.11
C MET A 248 -7.83 27.71 12.98
N TRP A 249 -6.59 27.63 12.51
CA TRP A 249 -5.51 26.96 13.22
C TRP A 249 -5.14 27.67 14.53
N GLU A 250 -5.13 29.00 14.56
CA GLU A 250 -4.95 29.79 15.80
C GLU A 250 -6.00 29.43 16.86
N ARG A 251 -7.28 29.29 16.46
CA ARG A 251 -8.36 28.89 17.38
C ARG A 251 -8.16 27.49 17.94
N VAL A 252 -7.88 26.52 17.06
CA VAL A 252 -7.62 25.13 17.46
C VAL A 252 -6.40 25.06 18.38
N PHE A 253 -5.33 25.79 18.05
CA PHE A 253 -4.11 25.82 18.85
C PHE A 253 -4.35 26.40 20.25
N ALA A 254 -5.11 27.51 20.35
CA ALA A 254 -5.48 28.10 21.64
C ALA A 254 -6.31 27.13 22.50
N GLU A 255 -7.28 26.44 21.90
CA GLU A 255 -8.09 25.44 22.59
C GLU A 255 -7.25 24.26 23.08
N VAL A 256 -6.37 23.71 22.24
CA VAL A 256 -5.47 22.61 22.62
C VAL A 256 -4.53 23.05 23.76
N ARG A 257 -3.99 24.26 23.70
CA ARG A 257 -3.15 24.83 24.77
C ARG A 257 -3.92 24.92 26.08
N PHE A 258 -5.13 25.48 26.05
CA PHE A 258 -5.99 25.59 27.23
C PHE A 258 -6.32 24.21 27.83
N ARG A 259 -6.74 23.25 26.98
CA ARG A 259 -7.04 21.88 27.42
C ARG A 259 -5.83 21.20 28.05
N ARG A 260 -4.63 21.35 27.47
CA ARG A 260 -3.39 20.80 28.06
C ARG A 260 -3.11 21.40 29.43
N SER A 261 -3.16 22.73 29.58
CA SER A 261 -2.96 23.39 30.88
C SER A 261 -4.01 22.97 31.91
N ALA A 262 -5.29 22.85 31.52
CA ALA A 262 -6.36 22.38 32.38
C ALA A 262 -6.13 20.92 32.84
N LEU A 263 -5.73 20.03 31.91
CA LEU A 263 -5.39 18.65 32.24
C LEU A 263 -4.20 18.57 33.20
N THR A 264 -3.15 19.37 32.99
CA THR A 264 -2.00 19.43 33.91
C THR A 264 -2.44 19.83 35.31
N LEU A 265 -3.28 20.86 35.44
CA LEU A 265 -3.79 21.33 36.73
C LEU A 265 -4.70 20.28 37.39
N GLN A 266 -5.60 19.65 36.63
CA GLN A 266 -6.47 18.59 37.11
C GLN A 266 -5.69 17.37 37.60
N CYS A 267 -4.67 16.94 36.85
CA CYS A 267 -3.78 15.84 37.23
C CYS A 267 -3.00 16.17 38.50
N TRP A 268 -2.47 17.40 38.61
CA TRP A 268 -1.78 17.86 39.82
C TRP A 268 -2.72 17.85 41.04
N TRP A 269 -3.93 18.38 40.90
CA TRP A 269 -4.92 18.40 42.00
C TRP A 269 -5.32 16.98 42.43
N ARG A 270 -5.64 16.10 41.48
CA ARG A 270 -5.93 14.67 41.76
C ARG A 270 -4.77 13.99 42.48
N GLN A 271 -3.54 14.29 42.10
CA GLN A 271 -2.34 13.77 42.77
C GLN A 271 -2.22 14.27 44.21
N VAL A 272 -2.48 15.56 44.46
CA VAL A 272 -2.46 16.14 45.82
C VAL A 272 -3.52 15.47 46.71
N GLN A 273 -4.74 15.32 46.19
CA GLN A 273 -5.83 14.66 46.91
C GLN A 273 -5.47 13.20 47.26
N ALA A 274 -4.99 12.43 46.28
CA ALA A 274 -4.56 11.05 46.49
C ALA A 274 -3.41 10.93 47.50
N ARG A 275 -2.47 11.89 47.52
CA ARG A 275 -1.38 11.93 48.53
C ARG A 275 -1.94 12.18 49.93
N LYS A 276 -2.90 13.09 50.09
CA LYS A 276 -3.55 13.37 51.38
C LYS A 276 -4.34 12.17 51.89
N GLU A 277 -5.11 11.53 51.03
CA GLU A 277 -5.83 10.28 51.36
C GLU A 277 -4.86 9.17 51.76
N ARG A 278 -3.77 8.96 51.00
CA ARG A 278 -2.73 7.99 51.35
C ARG A 278 -2.07 8.29 52.70
N GLN A 279 -1.81 9.56 53.03
CA GLN A 279 -1.27 9.94 54.32
C GLN A 279 -2.24 9.64 55.46
N SER A 280 -3.54 9.91 55.28
CA SER A 280 -4.60 9.55 56.22
C SER A 280 -4.66 8.03 56.45
N LEU A 281 -4.70 7.24 55.37
CA LEU A 281 -4.71 5.77 55.47
C LEU A 281 -3.41 5.23 56.10
N ALA A 282 -2.26 5.82 55.79
CA ALA A 282 -0.99 5.42 56.39
C ALA A 282 -0.91 5.74 57.89
N THR A 283 -1.47 6.87 58.32
CA THR A 283 -1.55 7.21 59.75
C THR A 283 -2.52 6.28 60.48
N GLN A 284 -3.70 6.01 59.91
CA GLN A 284 -4.65 5.02 60.44
C GLN A 284 -4.02 3.61 60.54
N ALA A 285 -3.33 3.15 59.49
CA ALA A 285 -2.65 1.84 59.50
C ALA A 285 -1.51 1.78 60.53
N ARG A 286 -0.75 2.87 60.71
CA ARG A 286 0.28 2.96 61.76
C ARG A 286 -0.34 2.88 63.15
N VAL A 287 -1.41 3.63 63.42
CA VAL A 287 -2.12 3.60 64.70
C VAL A 287 -2.72 2.21 64.95
N ALA A 288 -3.38 1.62 63.96
CA ALA A 288 -3.92 0.26 64.04
C ALA A 288 -2.82 -0.77 64.33
N SER A 289 -1.65 -0.67 63.68
CA SER A 289 -0.50 -1.54 63.96
C SER A 289 0.06 -1.34 65.38
N MET A 290 0.10 -0.11 65.88
CA MET A 290 0.51 0.19 67.25
C MET A 290 -0.48 -0.42 68.26
N LEU A 291 -1.78 -0.22 68.05
CA LEU A 291 -2.83 -0.82 68.89
C LEU A 291 -2.77 -2.34 68.84
N ALA A 292 -2.65 -2.97 67.66
CA ALA A 292 -2.54 -4.41 67.52
C ALA A 292 -1.28 -4.98 68.21
N LYS A 293 -0.15 -4.26 68.17
CA LYS A 293 1.04 -4.62 68.94
C LYS A 293 0.75 -4.52 70.43
N TRP A 294 0.10 -3.45 70.89
CA TRP A 294 -0.20 -3.22 72.29
C TRP A 294 -1.19 -4.26 72.85
N THR A 295 -2.26 -4.58 72.12
CA THR A 295 -3.21 -5.64 72.50
C THR A 295 -2.53 -7.01 72.57
N LYS A 296 -1.65 -7.33 71.62
CA LYS A 296 -0.85 -8.57 71.68
C LYS A 296 0.06 -8.62 72.91
N LYS A 297 0.66 -7.49 73.29
CA LYS A 297 1.45 -7.41 74.54
C LYS A 297 0.58 -7.68 75.77
N LEU A 298 -0.58 -7.02 75.86
CA LEU A 298 -1.52 -7.21 76.96
C LEU A 298 -2.04 -8.65 77.05
N GLN A 299 -2.36 -9.28 75.91
CA GLN A 299 -2.80 -10.66 75.87
C GLN A 299 -1.72 -11.62 76.39
N VAL A 300 -0.45 -11.38 76.04
CA VAL A 300 0.69 -12.12 76.61
C VAL A 300 0.81 -11.84 78.11
N MET A 301 0.74 -10.59 78.56
CA MET A 301 0.81 -10.28 79.99
C MET A 301 -0.27 -11.01 80.80
N LYS A 302 -1.51 -11.04 80.27
CA LYS A 302 -2.65 -11.74 80.86
C LYS A 302 -2.49 -13.26 80.87
N SER A 303 -1.95 -13.86 79.79
CA SER A 303 -1.78 -15.33 79.73
C SER A 303 -0.80 -15.88 80.76
N PHE A 304 0.13 -15.04 81.24
CA PHE A 304 1.14 -15.38 82.24
C PHE A 304 0.81 -14.78 83.63
N GLU A 305 -0.38 -14.23 83.83
CA GLU A 305 -0.83 -13.73 85.12
C GLU A 305 -1.13 -14.90 86.07
N GLY A 306 -0.58 -14.89 87.29
CA GLY A 306 -0.77 -15.96 88.28
C GLY A 306 0.08 -17.23 88.12
N LYS A 307 0.98 -17.31 87.12
CA LYS A 307 1.86 -18.48 86.89
C LYS A 307 3.36 -18.12 86.91
N PRO A 308 4.04 -18.24 88.06
CA PRO A 308 5.45 -17.85 88.17
C PRO A 308 6.41 -18.78 87.44
N ASP A 309 6.15 -20.09 87.42
CA ASP A 309 7.03 -21.10 86.80
C ASP A 309 7.08 -20.93 85.26
N ASP A 310 5.92 -20.70 84.64
CA ASP A 310 5.81 -20.43 83.20
C ASP A 310 6.58 -19.15 82.78
N LYS A 311 6.72 -18.16 83.68
CA LYS A 311 7.53 -16.96 83.42
C LYS A 311 9.03 -17.25 83.45
N ILE A 312 9.47 -18.13 84.35
CA ILE A 312 10.88 -18.56 84.46
C ILE A 312 11.26 -19.38 83.22
N ASP A 313 10.38 -20.27 82.77
CA ASP A 313 10.57 -21.04 81.54
C ASP A 313 10.64 -20.15 80.29
N LEU A 314 9.79 -19.12 80.23
CA LEU A 314 9.84 -18.12 79.16
C LEU A 314 11.17 -17.35 79.18
N LEU A 315 11.66 -16.96 80.37
CA LEU A 315 12.93 -16.27 80.53
C LEU A 315 14.10 -17.17 80.08
N ASN A 316 14.12 -18.44 80.47
CA ASN A 316 15.15 -19.39 80.06
C ASN A 316 15.16 -19.57 78.53
N LYS A 317 13.98 -19.69 77.91
CA LYS A 317 13.84 -19.76 76.44
C LYS A 317 14.27 -18.46 75.74
N LEU A 318 14.03 -17.29 76.34
CA LEU A 318 14.50 -16.00 75.80
C LEU A 318 16.01 -15.85 75.93
N LEU A 319 16.59 -16.23 77.07
CA LEU A 319 18.02 -16.19 77.31
C LEU A 319 18.75 -17.23 76.45
N ALA A 320 18.15 -18.37 76.12
CA ALA A 320 18.75 -19.37 75.23
C ALA A 320 19.04 -18.82 73.82
N LYS A 321 18.22 -17.88 73.33
CA LYS A 321 18.40 -17.28 72.00
C LYS A 321 19.69 -16.45 71.92
N PRO A 322 20.41 -16.46 70.78
CA PRO A 322 21.65 -15.72 70.62
C PRO A 322 21.44 -14.19 70.66
N VAL A 323 20.37 -13.69 70.04
CA VAL A 323 19.95 -12.28 70.07
C VAL A 323 18.42 -12.23 70.14
N VAL A 324 17.88 -11.37 71.00
CA VAL A 324 16.43 -11.16 71.13
C VAL A 324 15.98 -10.13 70.08
N ALA A 325 14.97 -10.49 69.30
CA ALA A 325 14.42 -9.63 68.26
C ALA A 325 13.94 -8.29 68.88
N PRO A 326 14.07 -7.15 68.17
CA PRO A 326 13.67 -5.84 68.70
C PRO A 326 12.20 -5.78 69.12
N SER A 327 11.32 -6.54 68.46
CA SER A 327 9.91 -6.70 68.81
C SER A 327 9.66 -7.47 70.11
N GLN A 328 10.64 -8.21 70.62
CA GLN A 328 10.56 -9.04 71.84
C GLN A 328 11.33 -8.45 73.02
N LYS A 329 12.14 -7.40 72.81
CA LYS A 329 12.92 -6.75 73.89
C LYS A 329 12.07 -6.21 75.03
N TRP A 330 10.81 -5.84 74.75
CA TRP A 330 9.88 -5.37 75.79
C TRP A 330 9.55 -6.46 76.83
N LEU A 331 9.68 -7.76 76.48
CA LEU A 331 9.47 -8.86 77.42
C LEU A 331 10.54 -8.85 78.51
N LEU A 332 11.78 -8.50 78.16
CA LEU A 332 12.89 -8.39 79.13
C LEU A 332 12.68 -7.22 80.09
N THR A 333 12.11 -6.11 79.63
CA THR A 333 11.74 -4.99 80.50
C THR A 333 10.54 -5.32 81.39
N TRP A 334 9.61 -6.14 80.89
CA TRP A 334 8.41 -6.54 81.64
C TRP A 334 8.72 -7.61 82.70
N LEU A 335 9.59 -8.57 82.43
CA LEU A 335 9.99 -9.61 83.37
C LEU A 335 10.79 -9.06 84.58
N GLY A 336 11.46 -7.92 84.42
CA GLY A 336 12.10 -7.17 85.51
C GLY A 336 13.53 -6.69 85.23
N PRO A 337 14.08 -5.82 86.10
CA PRO A 337 15.41 -5.22 85.91
C PRO A 337 16.56 -6.23 86.01
N LEU A 338 16.41 -7.24 86.88
CA LEU A 338 17.43 -8.27 87.10
C LEU A 338 17.60 -9.17 85.87
N GLN A 339 16.49 -9.55 85.23
CA GLN A 339 16.46 -10.36 84.01
C GLN A 339 17.07 -9.60 82.82
N ARG A 340 16.80 -8.30 82.72
CA ARG A 340 17.44 -7.42 81.73
C ARG A 340 18.94 -7.33 81.95
N ALA A 341 19.39 -7.22 83.20
CA ALA A 341 20.81 -7.22 83.54
C ALA A 341 21.49 -8.55 83.16
N MET A 342 20.86 -9.70 83.45
CA MET A 342 21.36 -11.02 83.05
C MET A 342 21.53 -11.15 81.52
N TYR A 343 20.56 -10.65 80.74
CA TYR A 343 20.65 -10.66 79.28
C TYR A 343 21.79 -9.76 78.76
N VAL A 344 21.95 -8.55 79.31
CA VAL A 344 23.03 -7.62 78.96
C VAL A 344 24.39 -8.21 79.33
N GLN A 345 24.52 -8.83 80.51
CA GLN A 345 25.75 -9.49 80.93
C GLN A 345 26.12 -10.65 80.00
N LYS A 346 25.14 -11.43 79.52
CA LYS A 346 25.36 -12.49 78.52
C LYS A 346 25.87 -11.93 77.19
N LEU A 347 25.28 -10.83 76.72
CA LEU A 347 25.72 -10.13 75.49
C LEU A 347 27.14 -9.56 75.66
N CYS A 348 27.43 -8.88 76.77
CA CYS A 348 28.75 -8.35 77.07
C CYS A 348 29.80 -9.46 77.20
N ARG A 349 29.49 -10.58 77.87
CA ARG A 349 30.38 -11.75 77.93
C ARG A 349 30.68 -12.30 76.54
N LYS A 350 29.67 -12.48 75.68
CA LYS A 350 29.89 -12.92 74.29
C LYS A 350 30.72 -11.92 73.49
N ALA A 351 30.46 -10.62 73.63
CA ALA A 351 31.23 -9.58 72.95
C ALA A 351 32.69 -9.55 73.43
N CYS A 352 32.94 -9.68 74.74
CA CYS A 352 34.28 -9.80 75.32
C CYS A 352 35.00 -11.08 74.84
N VAL A 353 34.35 -12.24 74.85
CA VAL A 353 34.93 -13.50 74.37
C VAL A 353 35.24 -13.41 72.87
N ALA A 354 34.35 -12.83 72.06
CA ALA A 354 34.60 -12.61 70.63
C ALA A 354 35.76 -11.62 70.40
N TYR A 355 35.85 -10.56 71.20
CA TYR A 355 36.96 -9.61 71.15
C TYR A 355 38.30 -10.24 71.55
N LEU A 356 38.33 -11.01 72.64
CA LEU A 356 39.52 -11.74 73.09
C LEU A 356 39.95 -12.81 72.09
N ALA A 357 38.99 -13.56 71.51
CA ALA A 357 39.28 -14.52 70.45
C ALA A 357 39.84 -13.83 69.20
N LYS A 358 39.28 -12.69 68.79
CA LYS A 358 39.79 -11.90 67.66
C LYS A 358 41.19 -11.37 67.94
N ARG A 359 41.47 -10.89 69.15
CA ARG A 359 42.80 -10.42 69.58
C ARG A 359 43.82 -11.56 69.67
N GLY A 360 43.42 -12.72 70.20
CA GLY A 360 44.25 -13.92 70.24
C GLY A 360 44.56 -14.47 68.84
N PHE A 361 43.59 -14.44 67.92
CA PHE A 361 43.80 -14.81 66.52
C PHE A 361 44.77 -13.85 65.82
N ILE A 362 44.64 -12.54 66.03
CA ILE A 362 45.59 -11.53 65.53
C ILE A 362 47.00 -11.76 66.09
N TRP A 363 47.12 -12.08 67.39
CA TRP A 363 48.41 -12.40 68.02
C TRP A 363 49.05 -13.67 67.44
N LEU A 364 48.28 -14.74 67.23
CA LEU A 364 48.74 -15.96 66.55
C LEU A 364 49.22 -15.68 65.12
N LEU A 365 48.49 -14.84 64.36
CA LEU A 365 48.85 -14.45 62.99
C LEU A 365 50.17 -13.66 62.91
N GLN A 366 50.54 -12.96 63.99
CA GLN A 366 51.81 -12.25 64.10
C GLN A 366 52.98 -13.17 64.48
N GLN A 367 52.72 -14.33 65.10
CA GLN A 367 53.73 -15.30 65.54
C GLN A 367 54.04 -16.39 64.50
N VAL A 368 53.11 -16.70 63.58
CA VAL A 368 53.29 -17.72 62.52
C VAL A 368 53.95 -17.10 61.27
N LYS A 369 55.06 -16.36 61.46
CA LYS A 369 55.91 -15.88 60.36
C LYS A 369 57.31 -16.44 60.48
#